data_AF-A0A829R768-F1
#
_entry.id   AF-A0A829R768-F1
#
_cell.length_a   1.000
_cell.length_b   1.000
_cell.length_c   1.000
_cell.angle_alpha   90.00
_cell.angle_beta   90.00
_cell.angle_gamma   90.00
#
_symmetry.space_group_name_H-M   'P 1'
#
loop_
_entity.id
_entity.type
_entity.pdbx_description
1 polymer ?
#
loop_
_entity_poly.entity_id
_entity_poly.type
_entity_poly.pdbx_seq_one_letter_code
_entity_poly.pdbx_strand_id
1 'polypeptide(L)'
;MRQDKLKLSRKRLISYIIILVAIACIAVLAIVFGFFQRQEVLEKYQLAYMQDGKSLEISPINITDIAVDKRGQDKDLYFRINSNYDLDYLFRLAYRQFEVKKSTDSKLYDGTVDFSVSDNAYVIQESLKKMDKDIYAVFSLHNKKGTEIYRYDPEETSTDKYIERIKPTVLQGYEKSEVGNYDDFINITKLFHDKLNKKVTVTVDKEKKMIEFKIRDEK
;
A
#
# COMPACT_ATOMS: atom_id res chain seq x y z
N MET A 1 5.67 7.13 61.57
CA MET A 1 5.68 6.81 60.13
C MET A 1 7.11 6.69 59.64
N ARG A 2 7.66 5.47 59.51
CA ARG A 2 8.97 5.24 58.88
C ARG A 2 8.79 5.22 57.36
N GLN A 3 9.37 6.19 56.67
CA GLN A 3 9.65 6.05 55.25
C GLN A 3 10.97 5.29 55.10
N ASP A 4 10.90 3.98 54.93
CA ASP A 4 12.06 3.19 54.51
C ASP A 4 12.34 3.49 53.04
N LYS A 5 13.28 4.42 52.78
CA LYS A 5 13.83 4.64 51.45
C LYS A 5 14.62 3.40 51.04
N LEU A 6 14.05 2.59 50.16
CA LEU A 6 14.73 1.49 49.47
C LEU A 6 16.03 2.01 48.80
N LYS A 7 17.19 1.81 49.45
CA LYS A 7 18.49 2.01 48.81
C LYS A 7 18.75 0.82 47.89
N LEU A 8 18.42 0.98 46.60
CA LEU A 8 18.83 0.03 45.56
C LEU A 8 20.36 -0.12 45.58
N SER A 9 20.85 -1.36 45.63
CA SER A 9 22.30 -1.59 45.50
C SER A 9 22.75 -1.15 44.10
N ARG A 10 23.96 -0.56 43.98
CA ARG A 10 24.51 -0.10 42.69
C ARG A 10 24.46 -1.18 41.62
N LYS A 11 24.69 -2.45 41.98
CA LYS A 11 24.61 -3.59 41.05
C LYS A 11 23.19 -3.83 40.54
N ARG A 12 22.17 -3.76 41.41
CA ARG A 12 20.76 -3.87 41.01
C ARG A 12 20.34 -2.68 40.14
N LEU A 13 20.77 -1.47 40.48
CA LEU A 13 20.52 -0.27 39.69
C LEU A 13 21.10 -0.40 38.27
N ILE A 14 22.35 -0.85 38.15
CA ILE A 14 22.98 -1.10 36.84
C ILE A 14 22.21 -2.15 36.05
N SER A 15 21.80 -3.27 36.67
CA SER A 15 20.97 -4.28 36.00
C SER A 15 19.64 -3.73 35.49
N TYR A 16 18.94 -2.90 36.28
CA TYR A 16 17.70 -2.26 35.83
C TYR A 16 17.93 -1.30 34.66
N ILE A 17 19.03 -0.53 34.67
CA ILE A 17 19.38 0.36 33.56
C ILE A 17 19.65 -0.46 32.29
N ILE A 18 20.40 -1.56 32.37
CA ILE A 18 20.67 -2.43 31.21
C ILE A 18 19.37 -3.01 30.64
N ILE A 19 18.47 -3.50 31.50
CA ILE A 19 17.16 -4.01 31.07
C ILE A 19 16.33 -2.91 30.41
N LEU A 20 16.31 -1.71 30.98
CA LEU A 20 15.57 -0.57 30.44
C LEU A 20 16.11 -0.14 29.07
N VAL A 21 17.43 -0.11 28.90
CA VAL A 21 18.08 0.16 27.60
C VAL A 21 17.74 -0.95 26.60
N ALA A 22 17.77 -2.22 27.00
CA ALA A 22 17.42 -3.33 26.11
C ALA A 22 15.95 -3.25 25.64
N ILE A 23 15.02 -2.93 26.55
CA ILE A 23 13.60 -2.72 26.21
C ILE A 23 13.44 -1.53 25.27
N ALA A 24 14.14 -0.41 25.54
CA ALA A 24 14.11 0.77 24.67
C ALA A 24 14.63 0.44 23.26
N CYS A 25 15.73 -0.30 23.14
CA CYS A 25 16.25 -0.76 21.85
C CYS A 25 15.23 -1.64 21.11
N ILE A 26 14.60 -2.60 21.78
CA ILE A 26 13.57 -3.47 21.16
C ILE A 26 12.36 -2.65 20.71
N ALA A 27 11.91 -1.69 21.53
CA ALA A 27 10.79 -0.82 21.18
C ALA A 27 11.10 0.06 19.97
N VAL A 28 12.30 0.65 19.91
CA VAL A 28 12.77 1.41 18.75
C VAL A 28 12.80 0.54 17.50
N LEU A 29 13.35 -0.69 17.59
CA LEU A 29 13.34 -1.62 16.46
C LEU A 29 11.92 -1.95 16.00
N ALA A 30 10.99 -2.21 16.93
CA ALA A 30 9.59 -2.47 16.59
C ALA A 30 8.90 -1.29 15.88
N ILE A 31 9.25 -0.04 16.23
CA ILE A 31 8.76 1.18 15.56
C ILE A 31 9.41 1.36 14.18
N VAL A 32 10.73 1.13 14.08
CA VAL A 32 11.48 1.25 12.83
C VAL A 32 10.95 0.24 11.81
N PHE A 33 10.72 -1.00 12.22
CA PHE A 33 10.23 -2.08 11.37
C PHE A 33 8.70 -2.14 11.23
N GLY A 34 7.97 -1.11 11.66
CA GLY A 34 6.53 -1.04 11.41
C GLY A 34 5.71 -2.16 12.08
N PHE A 35 6.22 -2.78 13.15
CA PHE A 35 5.54 -3.90 13.83
C PHE A 35 4.13 -3.49 14.30
N PHE A 36 3.99 -2.24 14.74
CA PHE A 36 2.73 -1.64 15.18
C PHE A 36 1.91 -0.98 14.07
N GLN A 37 2.38 -0.94 12.81
CA GLN A 37 1.58 -0.41 11.70
C GLN A 37 0.33 -1.25 11.48
N ARG A 38 -0.78 -0.59 11.15
CA ARG A 38 -2.06 -1.26 10.90
C ARG A 38 -2.08 -1.96 9.54
N GLN A 39 -1.28 -1.47 8.61
CA GLN A 39 -1.14 -1.96 7.24
C GLN A 39 0.12 -2.81 7.08
N GLU A 40 0.13 -3.68 6.08
CA GLU A 40 1.29 -4.48 5.66
C GLU A 40 1.34 -4.65 4.15
N VAL A 41 2.57 -4.75 3.63
CA VAL A 41 2.85 -5.19 2.25
C VAL A 41 3.15 -6.69 2.31
N LEU A 42 2.36 -7.48 1.60
CA LEU A 42 2.47 -8.94 1.57
C LEU A 42 3.27 -9.41 0.35
N GLU A 43 4.54 -9.04 0.30
CA GLU A 43 5.45 -9.19 -0.87
C GLU A 43 5.59 -10.63 -1.41
N LYS A 44 5.36 -11.62 -0.55
CA LYS A 44 5.46 -13.05 -0.89
C LYS A 44 4.12 -13.65 -1.34
N TYR A 45 3.10 -12.81 -1.52
CA TYR A 45 1.78 -13.23 -1.94
C TYR A 45 1.62 -13.01 -3.45
N GLN A 46 0.67 -13.72 -4.02
CA GLN A 46 0.17 -13.47 -5.36
C GLN A 46 -0.98 -12.47 -5.31
N LEU A 47 -1.26 -11.81 -6.43
CA LEU A 47 -2.27 -10.79 -6.55
C LEU A 47 -3.26 -11.15 -7.66
N ALA A 48 -4.54 -11.13 -7.35
CA ALA A 48 -5.60 -11.41 -8.29
C ALA A 48 -6.70 -10.35 -8.27
N TYR A 49 -7.25 -10.07 -9.44
CA TYR A 49 -8.47 -9.30 -9.60
C TYR A 49 -9.67 -10.23 -9.79
N MET A 50 -10.67 -10.07 -8.93
CA MET A 50 -11.87 -10.90 -8.92
C MET A 50 -12.98 -10.26 -9.77
N GLN A 51 -13.34 -10.93 -10.86
CA GLN A 51 -14.47 -10.55 -11.70
C GLN A 51 -15.38 -11.75 -11.98
N ASP A 52 -16.68 -11.58 -11.77
CA ASP A 52 -17.70 -12.59 -12.06
C ASP A 52 -17.41 -13.98 -11.45
N GLY A 53 -16.80 -13.98 -10.26
CA GLY A 53 -16.44 -15.20 -9.52
C GLY A 53 -15.14 -15.87 -9.99
N LYS A 54 -14.43 -15.29 -10.95
CA LYS A 54 -13.15 -15.76 -11.47
C LYS A 54 -11.99 -14.95 -10.90
N SER A 55 -10.90 -15.63 -10.60
CA SER A 55 -9.65 -15.03 -10.13
C SER A 55 -8.76 -14.76 -11.36
N LEU A 56 -8.57 -13.49 -11.68
CA LEU A 56 -7.83 -13.06 -12.86
C LEU A 56 -6.44 -12.57 -12.47
N GLU A 57 -5.44 -13.05 -13.19
CA GLU A 57 -4.08 -12.51 -13.10
C GLU A 57 -4.07 -11.08 -13.62
N ILE A 58 -3.36 -10.20 -12.91
CA ILE A 58 -3.15 -8.82 -13.32
C ILE A 58 -1.66 -8.56 -13.53
N SER A 59 -1.32 -8.10 -14.73
CA SER A 59 0.01 -7.65 -15.12
C SER A 59 -0.16 -6.33 -15.87
N PRO A 60 0.63 -5.28 -15.59
CA PRO A 60 1.92 -5.30 -14.89
C PRO A 60 1.90 -4.97 -13.38
N ILE A 61 0.72 -4.84 -12.75
CA ILE A 61 0.62 -4.42 -11.33
C ILE A 61 1.44 -5.33 -10.39
N ASN A 62 2.44 -4.75 -9.72
CA ASN A 62 3.31 -5.49 -8.80
C ASN A 62 2.74 -5.62 -7.39
N ILE A 63 2.91 -6.80 -6.77
CA ILE A 63 2.45 -7.04 -5.38
C ILE A 63 3.16 -6.15 -4.36
N THR A 64 4.40 -5.74 -4.63
CA THR A 64 5.19 -4.86 -3.75
C THR A 64 4.64 -3.43 -3.64
N ASP A 65 3.70 -3.09 -4.53
CA ASP A 65 3.03 -1.79 -4.57
C ASP A 65 1.64 -1.84 -3.95
N ILE A 66 1.22 -3.02 -3.48
CA ILE A 66 -0.05 -3.24 -2.81
C ILE A 66 0.20 -3.43 -1.32
N ALA A 67 -0.54 -2.68 -0.51
CA ALA A 67 -0.66 -2.92 0.91
C ALA A 67 -2.12 -3.13 1.31
N VAL A 68 -2.31 -3.83 2.43
CA VAL A 68 -3.63 -4.14 2.99
C VAL A 68 -3.62 -3.96 4.50
N ASP A 69 -4.79 -3.77 5.11
CA ASP A 69 -4.88 -3.81 6.57
C ASP A 69 -4.52 -5.20 7.13
N LYS A 70 -3.71 -5.27 8.19
CA LYS A 70 -3.32 -6.51 8.87
C LYS A 70 -4.50 -7.25 9.49
N ARG A 71 -5.49 -6.50 9.99
CA ARG A 71 -6.65 -7.01 10.76
C ARG A 71 -7.96 -6.52 10.13
N GLY A 72 -9.09 -7.03 10.62
CA GLY A 72 -10.41 -6.71 10.06
C GLY A 72 -10.83 -7.66 8.91
N GLN A 73 -12.15 -7.80 8.74
CA GLN A 73 -12.75 -8.54 7.62
C GLN A 73 -12.87 -7.66 6.39
N ASP A 74 -13.23 -6.39 6.56
CA ASP A 74 -13.24 -5.38 5.51
C ASP A 74 -11.89 -4.66 5.50
N LYS A 75 -10.93 -5.23 4.77
CA LYS A 75 -9.58 -4.66 4.65
C LYS A 75 -9.56 -3.61 3.56
N ASP A 76 -8.95 -2.46 3.86
CA ASP A 76 -8.66 -1.48 2.83
C ASP A 76 -7.48 -1.94 1.96
N LEU A 77 -7.60 -1.64 0.67
CA LEU A 77 -6.54 -1.72 -0.33
C LEU A 77 -5.82 -0.37 -0.42
N TYR A 78 -4.49 -0.43 -0.34
CA TYR A 78 -3.60 0.71 -0.50
C TYR A 78 -2.64 0.45 -1.66
N PHE A 79 -2.28 1.50 -2.40
CA PHE A 79 -1.40 1.42 -3.56
C PHE A 79 -0.24 2.41 -3.48
N ARG A 80 0.98 1.99 -3.80
CA ARG A 80 2.17 2.85 -3.76
C ARG A 80 2.04 3.96 -4.81
N ILE A 81 2.13 5.21 -4.36
CA ILE A 81 1.88 6.37 -5.24
C ILE A 81 2.93 6.52 -6.34
N ASN A 82 4.19 6.22 -6.02
CA ASN A 82 5.29 6.33 -6.98
C ASN A 82 5.26 5.27 -8.09
N SER A 83 4.40 4.26 -7.99
CA SER A 83 4.14 3.27 -9.06
C SER A 83 3.02 3.76 -9.97
N ASN A 84 3.16 4.98 -10.48
CA ASN A 84 2.11 5.71 -11.21
C ASN A 84 1.56 4.95 -12.44
N TYR A 85 2.41 4.26 -13.20
CA TYR A 85 1.99 3.41 -14.31
C TYR A 85 1.09 2.26 -13.84
N ASP A 86 1.40 1.67 -12.68
CA ASP A 86 0.63 0.57 -12.12
C ASP A 86 -0.71 1.04 -11.52
N LEU A 87 -0.73 2.26 -10.97
CA LEU A 87 -1.94 2.90 -10.46
C LEU A 87 -2.97 3.16 -11.57
N ASP A 88 -2.53 3.51 -12.78
CA ASP A 88 -3.41 3.69 -13.95
C ASP A 88 -4.21 2.41 -14.26
N TYR A 89 -3.58 1.23 -14.13
CA TYR A 89 -4.27 -0.05 -14.34
C TYR A 89 -5.36 -0.33 -13.30
N LEU A 90 -5.24 0.17 -12.06
CA LEU A 90 -6.34 0.08 -11.07
C LEU A 90 -7.57 0.87 -11.50
N PHE A 91 -7.40 2.03 -12.13
CA PHE A 91 -8.51 2.80 -12.70
C PHE A 91 -9.13 2.06 -13.88
N ARG A 92 -8.33 1.43 -14.73
CA ARG A 92 -8.84 0.61 -15.84
C ARG A 92 -9.67 -0.56 -15.33
N LEU A 93 -9.23 -1.23 -14.26
CA LEU A 93 -10.02 -2.27 -13.58
C LEU A 93 -11.35 -1.69 -13.07
N ALA A 94 -11.33 -0.53 -12.39
CA ALA A 94 -12.53 0.13 -11.85
C ALA A 94 -13.56 0.53 -12.93
N TYR A 95 -13.08 0.87 -14.13
CA TYR A 95 -13.92 1.23 -15.28
C TYR A 95 -14.16 0.08 -16.26
N ARG A 96 -13.69 -1.14 -15.95
CA ARG A 96 -13.79 -2.33 -16.82
C ARG A 96 -13.23 -2.10 -18.22
N GLN A 97 -12.10 -1.40 -18.30
CA GLN A 97 -11.36 -1.15 -19.54
C GLN A 97 -10.22 -2.15 -19.71
N PHE A 98 -10.61 -3.40 -19.95
CA PHE A 98 -9.69 -4.50 -20.19
C PHE A 98 -10.45 -5.66 -20.84
N GLU A 99 -9.69 -6.60 -21.39
CA GLU A 99 -10.20 -7.88 -21.87
C GLU A 99 -9.71 -9.03 -21.00
N VAL A 100 -10.48 -10.12 -20.93
CA VAL A 100 -10.06 -11.33 -20.24
C VAL A 100 -9.56 -12.33 -21.26
N LYS A 101 -8.27 -12.65 -21.19
CA LYS A 101 -7.66 -13.71 -21.98
C LYS A 101 -7.58 -15.00 -21.17
N LYS A 102 -7.50 -16.12 -21.87
CA LYS A 102 -7.26 -17.42 -21.25
C LYS A 102 -5.87 -17.39 -20.60
N SER A 103 -5.78 -17.83 -19.35
CA SER A 103 -4.51 -17.96 -18.63
C SER A 103 -3.58 -18.89 -19.41
N THR A 104 -2.39 -18.40 -19.73
CA THR A 104 -1.38 -19.17 -20.49
C THR A 104 -0.51 -20.03 -19.58
N ASP A 105 -0.33 -19.66 -18.30
CA ASP A 105 0.82 -20.16 -17.53
C ASP A 105 0.51 -20.61 -16.09
N SER A 106 -0.61 -20.20 -15.47
CA SER A 106 -0.87 -20.47 -14.04
C SER A 106 -2.17 -21.24 -13.79
N LYS A 107 -2.09 -22.32 -13.00
CA LYS A 107 -3.27 -23.06 -12.48
C LYS A 107 -4.03 -22.30 -11.39
N LEU A 108 -3.47 -21.19 -10.88
CA LEU A 108 -4.06 -20.41 -9.79
C LEU A 108 -5.05 -19.35 -10.29
N TYR A 109 -4.98 -19.00 -11.57
CA TYR A 109 -5.85 -18.00 -12.19
C TYR A 109 -6.71 -18.62 -13.29
N ASP A 110 -7.95 -18.16 -13.37
CA ASP A 110 -8.92 -18.56 -14.40
C ASP A 110 -8.67 -17.86 -15.75
N GLY A 111 -7.89 -16.78 -15.73
CA GLY A 111 -7.59 -15.93 -16.88
C GLY A 111 -6.59 -14.85 -16.54
N THR A 112 -6.21 -14.07 -17.54
CA THR A 112 -5.31 -12.91 -17.40
C THR A 112 -6.01 -11.67 -17.94
N VAL A 113 -5.86 -10.56 -17.23
CA VAL A 113 -6.34 -9.25 -17.65
C VAL A 113 -5.41 -8.67 -18.71
N ASP A 114 -5.96 -8.29 -19.86
CA ASP A 114 -5.25 -7.57 -20.91
C ASP A 114 -5.73 -6.11 -20.97
N PHE A 115 -4.80 -5.18 -20.74
CA PHE A 115 -5.02 -3.74 -20.74
C PHE A 115 -4.74 -3.07 -22.09
N SER A 116 -4.54 -3.84 -23.17
CA SER A 116 -4.29 -3.32 -24.53
C SER A 116 -5.41 -2.41 -25.06
N VAL A 117 -6.63 -2.55 -24.55
CA VAL A 117 -7.75 -1.64 -24.83
C VAL A 117 -7.58 -0.34 -24.03
N SER A 118 -6.97 0.68 -24.66
CA SER A 118 -6.54 1.90 -23.96
C SER A 118 -6.87 3.18 -24.73
N ASP A 119 -7.76 4.01 -24.17
CA ASP A 119 -8.07 5.35 -24.71
C ASP A 119 -7.81 6.51 -23.73
N ASN A 120 -7.60 6.26 -22.42
CA ASN A 120 -7.50 7.30 -21.40
C ASN A 120 -6.27 7.12 -20.49
N ALA A 121 -5.64 8.22 -20.11
CA ALA A 121 -4.69 8.29 -19.00
C ALA A 121 -5.41 8.80 -17.75
N TYR A 122 -5.40 8.01 -16.67
CA TYR A 122 -6.02 8.36 -15.39
C TYR A 122 -5.04 8.98 -14.41
N VAL A 123 -3.76 8.67 -14.54
CA VAL A 123 -2.70 9.19 -13.67
C VAL A 123 -1.71 9.98 -14.52
N ILE A 124 -1.59 11.26 -14.23
CA ILE A 124 -0.69 12.19 -14.93
C ILE A 124 0.39 12.66 -13.96
N GLN A 125 1.66 12.53 -14.35
CA GLN A 125 2.76 13.16 -13.64
C GLN A 125 2.86 14.62 -14.09
N GLU A 126 2.54 15.55 -13.19
CA GLU A 126 2.50 16.98 -13.49
C GLU A 126 3.90 17.61 -13.42
N SER A 127 4.67 17.25 -12.40
CA SER A 127 5.99 17.84 -12.17
C SER A 127 6.86 16.98 -11.27
N LEU A 128 8.15 17.30 -11.25
CA LEU A 128 9.12 16.78 -10.29
C LEU A 128 9.52 17.91 -9.34
N LYS A 129 9.41 17.66 -8.04
CA LYS A 129 9.84 18.55 -6.95
C LYS A 129 11.09 17.99 -6.29
N LYS A 130 12.10 18.82 -6.12
CA LYS A 130 13.29 18.46 -5.32
C LYS A 130 13.07 18.87 -3.87
N MET A 131 13.07 17.90 -2.95
CA MET A 131 13.02 18.17 -1.51
C MET A 131 14.28 17.59 -0.88
N ASP A 132 15.05 18.44 -0.20
CA ASP A 132 16.40 18.12 0.30
C ASP A 132 17.32 17.50 -0.76
N LYS A 133 17.60 16.19 -0.65
CA LYS A 133 18.49 15.43 -1.54
C LYS A 133 17.75 14.56 -2.54
N ASP A 134 16.43 14.49 -2.43
CA ASP A 134 15.60 13.57 -3.18
C ASP A 134 14.68 14.32 -4.15
N ILE A 135 14.27 13.65 -5.23
CA ILE A 135 13.34 14.17 -6.24
C ILE A 135 12.02 13.42 -6.07
N TYR A 136 10.90 14.12 -6.08
CA TYR A 136 9.57 13.55 -5.89
C TYR A 136 8.65 13.97 -7.01
N ALA A 137 7.66 13.15 -7.33
CA ALA A 137 6.69 13.45 -8.36
C ALA A 137 5.37 13.96 -7.77
N VAL A 138 4.79 14.96 -8.44
CA VAL A 138 3.41 15.41 -8.19
C VAL A 138 2.53 14.71 -9.22
N PHE A 139 1.44 14.11 -8.74
CA PHE A 139 0.53 13.33 -9.58
C PHE A 139 -0.88 13.91 -9.54
N SER A 140 -1.54 13.96 -10.70
CA SER A 140 -2.97 14.26 -10.80
C SER A 140 -3.73 13.00 -11.25
N LEU A 141 -4.79 12.68 -10.52
CA LEU A 141 -5.64 11.51 -10.74
C LEU A 141 -6.98 11.97 -11.30
N HIS A 142 -7.42 11.35 -12.38
CA HIS A 142 -8.57 11.76 -13.16
C HIS A 142 -9.65 10.67 -13.21
N ASN A 143 -10.90 11.07 -13.37
CA ASN A 143 -12.00 10.14 -13.64
C ASN A 143 -12.14 9.81 -15.13
N LYS A 144 -13.11 8.95 -15.48
CA LYS A 144 -13.44 8.58 -16.87
C LYS A 144 -13.76 9.75 -17.80
N LYS A 145 -14.17 10.91 -17.26
CA LYS A 145 -14.46 12.13 -18.02
C LYS A 145 -13.26 13.06 -18.17
N GLY A 146 -12.09 12.68 -17.64
CA GLY A 146 -10.90 13.53 -17.60
C GLY A 146 -10.97 14.64 -16.55
N THR A 147 -11.90 14.58 -15.59
CA THR A 147 -11.93 15.53 -14.46
C THR A 147 -10.99 15.07 -13.36
N GLU A 148 -10.11 15.95 -12.88
CA GLU A 148 -9.27 15.71 -11.70
C GLU A 148 -10.15 15.38 -10.48
N ILE A 149 -9.87 14.26 -9.83
CA ILE A 149 -10.56 13.82 -8.60
C ILE A 149 -9.69 13.92 -7.36
N TYR A 150 -8.38 13.90 -7.56
CA TYR A 150 -7.38 13.98 -6.51
C TYR A 150 -6.02 14.40 -7.10
N ARG A 151 -5.27 15.19 -6.35
CA ARG A 151 -3.90 15.56 -6.69
C ARG A 151 -3.01 15.18 -5.51
N TYR A 152 -1.98 14.39 -5.77
CA TYR A 152 -0.93 14.11 -4.81
C TYR A 152 0.22 15.09 -5.01
N ASP A 153 0.47 15.87 -3.97
CA ASP A 153 1.67 16.67 -3.79
C ASP A 153 2.34 16.23 -2.46
N PRO A 154 3.61 15.78 -2.47
CA PRO A 154 4.28 15.28 -1.27
C PRO A 154 4.40 16.33 -0.15
N GLU A 155 4.44 17.62 -0.50
CA GLU A 155 4.54 18.71 0.49
C GLU A 155 3.17 19.06 1.09
N GLU A 156 2.10 18.98 0.30
CA GLU A 156 0.79 19.49 0.69
C GLU A 156 -0.15 18.37 1.16
N THR A 157 -0.06 17.18 0.57
CA THR A 157 -1.07 16.11 0.69
C THR A 157 -0.51 14.80 1.26
N SER A 158 0.75 14.75 1.69
CA SER A 158 1.32 13.53 2.31
C SER A 158 0.63 13.16 3.64
N THR A 159 -0.12 14.07 4.23
CA THR A 159 -0.97 13.84 5.42
C THR A 159 -2.46 13.81 5.12
N ASP A 160 -2.86 13.79 3.85
CA ASP A 160 -4.27 13.76 3.47
C ASP A 160 -4.94 12.46 3.92
N LYS A 161 -6.26 12.53 4.09
CA LYS A 161 -7.09 11.40 4.55
C LYS A 161 -7.06 10.16 3.64
N TYR A 162 -6.45 10.26 2.47
CA TYR A 162 -6.27 9.20 1.48
C TYR A 162 -4.84 8.65 1.46
N ILE A 163 -3.88 9.27 2.16
CA ILE A 163 -2.48 8.87 2.14
C ILE A 163 -2.12 8.20 3.46
N GLU A 164 -1.49 7.04 3.36
CA GLU A 164 -0.92 6.32 4.48
C GLU A 164 0.55 6.03 4.22
N ARG A 165 1.39 6.29 5.20
CA ARG A 165 2.80 5.92 5.14
C ARG A 165 2.99 4.50 5.65
N ILE A 166 3.29 3.57 4.76
CA ILE A 166 3.38 2.13 5.04
C ILE A 166 4.83 1.69 4.84
N LYS A 167 5.53 1.39 5.93
CA LYS A 167 6.92 0.98 5.83
C LYS A 167 6.98 -0.46 5.36
N PRO A 168 7.80 -0.78 4.36
CA PRO A 168 7.93 -2.14 3.88
C PRO A 168 8.58 -3.06 4.91
N THR A 169 8.30 -4.36 4.81
CA THR A 169 8.67 -5.33 5.84
C THR A 169 10.10 -5.85 5.62
N VAL A 170 11.06 -5.35 6.41
CA VAL A 170 12.40 -5.91 6.75
C VAL A 170 13.40 -6.25 5.61
N LEU A 171 13.01 -6.47 4.35
CA LEU A 171 13.93 -6.95 3.29
C LEU A 171 13.61 -6.41 1.89
N GLN A 172 12.96 -5.24 1.74
CA GLN A 172 12.95 -4.59 0.43
C GLN A 172 14.39 -4.24 0.07
N GLY A 173 14.93 -4.96 -0.91
CA GLY A 173 16.14 -4.56 -1.61
C GLY A 173 15.95 -3.10 -2.00
N TYR A 174 16.80 -2.24 -1.44
CA TYR A 174 16.86 -0.83 -1.78
C TYR A 174 17.37 -0.70 -3.22
N GLU A 175 16.58 -1.12 -4.21
CA GLU A 175 16.76 -0.60 -5.56
C GLU A 175 16.31 0.85 -5.50
N LYS A 176 17.30 1.73 -5.40
CA LYS A 176 17.12 3.18 -5.47
C LYS A 176 16.47 3.51 -6.81
N SER A 177 15.17 3.74 -6.78
CA SER A 177 14.50 4.61 -7.74
C SER A 177 15.22 5.97 -7.73
N GLU A 178 15.41 6.58 -8.90
CA GLU A 178 15.98 7.93 -9.05
C GLU A 178 15.09 9.00 -8.41
N VAL A 179 13.82 8.67 -8.19
CA VAL A 179 12.83 9.45 -7.45
C VAL A 179 12.81 8.94 -6.00
N GLY A 180 12.94 9.85 -5.04
CA GLY A 180 12.86 9.56 -3.62
C GLY A 180 11.64 8.71 -3.29
N ASN A 181 11.87 7.56 -2.68
CA ASN A 181 10.80 6.69 -2.22
C ASN A 181 10.19 7.31 -0.98
N TYR A 182 9.04 7.96 -1.13
CA TYR A 182 8.09 7.93 -0.03
C TYR A 182 7.47 6.53 -0.01
N ASP A 183 7.46 5.94 1.18
CA ASP A 183 6.61 4.81 1.55
C ASP A 183 5.13 5.24 1.62
N ASP A 184 4.71 6.19 0.79
CA ASP A 184 3.38 6.78 0.79
C ASP A 184 2.49 5.98 -0.17
N PHE A 185 1.42 5.46 0.38
CA PHE A 185 0.42 4.68 -0.32
C PHE A 185 -0.91 5.43 -0.30
N ILE A 186 -1.59 5.44 -1.44
CA ILE A 186 -2.94 5.96 -1.54
C ILE A 186 -3.94 4.85 -1.16
N ASN A 187 -4.87 5.14 -0.25
CA ASN A 187 -5.98 4.27 0.11
C ASN A 187 -6.99 4.25 -1.05
N ILE A 188 -6.83 3.26 -1.93
CA ILE A 188 -7.67 3.05 -3.10
C ILE A 188 -9.11 2.77 -2.69
N THR A 189 -9.32 2.03 -1.60
CA THR A 189 -10.67 1.68 -1.13
C THR A 189 -11.47 2.92 -0.80
N LYS A 190 -10.88 3.83 -0.03
CA LYS A 190 -11.50 5.09 0.36
C LYS A 190 -11.58 6.11 -0.77
N LEU A 191 -10.54 6.24 -1.59
CA LEU A 191 -10.54 7.16 -2.73
C LEU A 191 -11.63 6.77 -3.74
N PHE A 192 -11.71 5.49 -4.09
CA PHE A 192 -12.65 5.00 -5.10
C PHE A 192 -14.09 5.06 -4.60
N HIS A 193 -14.33 4.80 -3.32
CA HIS A 193 -15.62 5.03 -2.68
C HIS A 193 -16.00 6.52 -2.78
N ASP A 194 -15.19 7.42 -2.19
CA ASP A 194 -15.52 8.84 -2.06
C ASP A 194 -15.61 9.57 -3.41
N LYS A 195 -14.78 9.22 -4.39
CA LYS A 195 -14.60 9.99 -5.63
C LYS A 195 -15.20 9.33 -6.87
N LEU A 196 -15.33 8.00 -6.87
CA LEU A 196 -15.77 7.25 -8.03
C LEU A 196 -17.08 6.47 -7.80
N ASN A 197 -17.62 6.49 -6.57
CA ASN A 197 -18.77 5.67 -6.16
C ASN A 197 -18.53 4.18 -6.47
N LYS A 198 -17.33 3.71 -6.14
CA LYS A 198 -16.90 2.33 -6.35
C LYS A 198 -16.55 1.69 -5.02
N LYS A 199 -17.11 0.51 -4.79
CA LYS A 199 -16.77 -0.34 -3.66
C LYS A 199 -15.59 -1.24 -4.01
N VAL A 200 -14.51 -1.12 -3.25
CA VAL A 200 -13.37 -2.04 -3.27
C VAL A 200 -13.54 -3.04 -2.12
N THR A 201 -13.18 -4.29 -2.34
CA THR A 201 -13.19 -5.31 -1.29
C THR A 201 -11.99 -6.21 -1.49
N VAL A 202 -11.29 -6.51 -0.40
CA VAL A 202 -10.07 -7.30 -0.40
C VAL A 202 -10.24 -8.53 0.47
N THR A 203 -9.79 -9.67 -0.05
CA THR A 203 -9.67 -10.94 0.68
C THR A 203 -8.20 -11.36 0.68
N VAL A 204 -7.71 -11.83 1.82
CA VAL A 204 -6.34 -12.35 1.96
C VAL A 204 -6.42 -13.83 2.35
N ASP A 205 -6.02 -14.70 1.43
CA ASP A 205 -5.87 -16.13 1.67
C ASP A 205 -4.43 -16.42 2.11
N LYS A 206 -4.27 -16.74 3.40
CA LYS A 206 -2.95 -17.02 4.00
C LYS A 206 -2.41 -18.40 3.61
N GLU A 207 -3.27 -19.36 3.27
CA GLU A 207 -2.85 -20.72 2.91
C GLU A 207 -2.32 -20.74 1.48
N LYS A 208 -3.04 -20.11 0.56
CA LYS A 208 -2.62 -19.96 -0.84
C LYS A 208 -1.60 -18.83 -1.03
N LYS A 209 -1.36 -18.01 -0.01
CA LYS A 209 -0.58 -16.77 -0.09
C LYS A 209 -1.07 -15.90 -1.25
N MET A 210 -2.35 -15.56 -1.25
CA MET A 210 -2.97 -14.80 -2.33
C MET A 210 -3.80 -13.64 -1.78
N ILE A 211 -3.69 -12.49 -2.42
CA ILE A 211 -4.55 -11.33 -2.20
C ILE A 211 -5.48 -11.25 -3.40
N GLU A 212 -6.78 -11.25 -3.12
CA GLU A 212 -7.81 -11.08 -4.13
C GLU A 212 -8.56 -9.78 -3.85
N PHE A 213 -8.73 -8.93 -4.86
CA PHE A 213 -9.56 -7.75 -4.72
C PHE A 213 -10.57 -7.63 -5.85
N LYS A 214 -11.69 -6.97 -5.58
CA LYS A 214 -12.75 -6.69 -6.55
C LYS A 214 -13.17 -5.24 -6.45
N ILE A 215 -13.50 -4.66 -7.59
CA ILE A 215 -14.01 -3.29 -7.70
C ILE A 215 -15.40 -3.36 -8.34
N ARG A 216 -16.37 -2.67 -7.74
CA ARG A 216 -17.78 -2.72 -8.18
C ARG A 216 -18.40 -1.34 -8.08
N ASP A 217 -19.40 -1.06 -8.89
CA ASP A 217 -20.27 0.09 -8.64
C ASP A 217 -20.99 -0.07 -7.29
N GLU A 218 -21.02 1.02 -6.53
CA GLU A 218 -21.81 1.11 -5.31
C GLU A 218 -23.25 1.48 -5.68
N LYS A 219 -24.19 0.61 -5.30
CA LYS A 219 -25.62 0.75 -5.58
C LYS A 219 -26.32 1.56 -4.50
#